data_AF-A0A6B3ENZ4-F1
#
_entry.id   AF-A0A6B3ENZ4-F1
#
_cell.length_a   1.000
_cell.length_b   1.000
_cell.length_c   1.000
_cell.angle_alpha   90.00
_cell.angle_beta   90.00
_cell.angle_gamma   90.00
#
_symmetry.space_group_name_H-M   'P 1'
#
loop_
_entity.id
_entity.type
_entity.pdbx_description
1 polymer ?
#
loop_
_entity_poly.entity_id
_entity_poly.type
_entity_poly.pdbx_seq_one_letter_code
_entity_poly.pdbx_strand_id
1 'polypeptide(L)' 'AVAAGERTVLVRPGGVRLVAEADGLPCEVAARTFHGTHVSVRLRPHDAPEIEATCPWHKAPERGDR' A
#
# COMPACT_ATOMS: atom_id res chain seq x y z
N ALA A 1 -29.11 -6.83 -5.24
CA ALA A 1 -27.77 -6.90 -4.63
C ALA A 1 -26.91 -7.79 -5.52
N VAL A 2 -25.69 -7.38 -5.86
CA VAL A 2 -24.75 -8.27 -6.55
C VAL A 2 -24.32 -9.33 -5.55
N ALA A 3 -24.36 -10.61 -5.91
CA ALA A 3 -23.85 -11.67 -5.05
C ALA A 3 -22.34 -11.47 -4.80
N ALA A 4 -21.90 -11.65 -3.55
CA ALA A 4 -20.48 -11.66 -3.21
C ALA A 4 -19.79 -12.86 -3.88
N GLY A 5 -18.61 -12.64 -4.45
CA GLY A 5 -17.82 -13.65 -5.15
C GLY A 5 -16.48 -13.10 -5.60
N GLU A 6 -15.58 -13.96 -6.09
CA GLU A 6 -14.25 -13.56 -6.52
C GLU A 6 -14.30 -12.57 -7.69
N ARG A 7 -13.52 -11.50 -7.57
CA ARG A 7 -13.40 -10.41 -8.56
C ARG A 7 -11.99 -9.85 -8.54
N THR A 8 -11.49 -9.46 -9.70
CA THR A 8 -10.29 -8.64 -9.80
C THR A 8 -10.63 -7.19 -9.46
N VAL A 9 -9.87 -6.58 -8.56
CA VAL A 9 -10.02 -5.18 -8.16
C VAL A 9 -8.80 -4.40 -8.60
N LEU A 10 -9.03 -3.27 -9.30
CA LEU A 10 -7.98 -2.31 -9.59
C LEU A 10 -7.88 -1.32 -8.44
N VAL A 11 -6.74 -1.29 -7.76
CA VAL A 11 -6.44 -0.32 -6.72
C VAL A 11 -5.48 0.72 -7.29
N ARG A 12 -5.87 1.99 -7.26
CA ARG A 12 -4.99 3.09 -7.66
C ARG A 12 -4.02 3.43 -6.53
N PRO A 13 -2.76 3.81 -6.80
CA PRO A 13 -1.79 4.13 -5.74
C PRO A 13 -2.26 5.20 -4.75
N GLY A 14 -2.84 6.30 -5.25
CA GLY A 14 -3.43 7.35 -4.39
C GLY A 14 -4.71 6.94 -3.65
N GLY A 15 -5.26 5.75 -3.95
CA GLY A 15 -6.39 5.16 -3.24
C GLY A 15 -5.97 4.29 -2.04
N VAL A 16 -4.67 4.06 -1.85
CA VAL A 16 -4.12 3.29 -0.73
C VAL A 16 -3.68 4.23 0.38
N ARG A 17 -4.14 3.98 1.60
CA ARG A 17 -3.74 4.74 2.79
C ARG A 17 -2.78 3.91 3.62
N LEU A 18 -1.69 4.52 4.04
CA LEU A 18 -0.77 3.95 5.04
C LEU A 18 -1.34 4.24 6.43
N VAL A 19 -1.59 3.20 7.20
CA VAL A 19 -2.17 3.23 8.56
C VAL A 19 -1.37 2.28 9.46
N ALA A 20 -1.63 2.28 10.76
CA ALA A 20 -1.04 1.30 11.66
C ALA A 20 -1.53 -0.12 11.30
N GLU A 21 -0.69 -1.14 11.53
CA GLU A 21 -0.99 -2.54 11.19
C GLU A 21 -2.36 -3.01 11.74
N ALA A 22 -2.74 -2.57 12.93
CA ALA A 22 -4.01 -2.93 13.58
C ALA A 22 -5.27 -2.39 12.86
N ASP A 23 -5.12 -1.36 12.02
CA ASP A 23 -6.21 -0.66 11.35
C ASP A 23 -6.35 -1.03 9.87
N GLY A 24 -5.52 -1.94 9.36
CA GLY A 24 -5.39 -2.19 7.94
C GLY A 24 -4.96 -3.61 7.57
N LEU A 25 -4.56 -3.77 6.30
CA LEU A 25 -3.99 -5.01 5.79
C LEU A 25 -2.49 -5.04 6.15
N PRO A 26 -2.00 -6.02 6.93
CA PRO A 26 -0.58 -6.11 7.27
C PRO A 26 0.27 -6.29 6.01
N CYS A 27 1.25 -5.41 5.84
CA CYS A 27 2.15 -5.42 4.69
C CYS A 27 3.57 -5.09 5.15
N GLU A 28 4.58 -5.64 4.47
CA GLU A 28 5.96 -5.16 4.60
C GLU A 28 6.23 -4.08 3.55
N VAL A 29 6.92 -3.01 3.94
CA VAL A 29 7.44 -2.03 2.98
C VAL A 29 8.63 -2.60 2.22
N ALA A 30 8.41 -3.02 0.98
CA ALA A 30 9.42 -3.66 0.15
C ALA A 30 10.38 -2.65 -0.52
N ALA A 31 9.87 -1.48 -0.92
CA ALA A 31 10.65 -0.43 -1.57
C ALA A 31 9.98 0.95 -1.46
N ARG A 32 10.79 2.00 -1.62
CA ARG A 32 10.34 3.40 -1.69
C ARG A 32 11.03 4.15 -2.82
N THR A 33 10.27 4.92 -3.59
CA THR A 33 10.74 5.72 -4.72
C THR A 33 10.32 7.17 -4.54
N PHE A 34 11.27 8.10 -4.60
CA PHE A 34 11.01 9.52 -4.44
C PHE A 34 10.70 10.18 -5.79
N HIS A 35 9.56 10.85 -5.86
CA HIS A 35 9.07 11.57 -7.05
C HIS A 35 9.05 13.09 -6.83
N GLY A 36 10.00 13.62 -6.05
CA GLY A 36 10.09 15.03 -5.69
C GLY A 36 9.16 15.41 -4.54
N THR A 37 7.85 15.50 -4.79
CA THR A 37 6.87 15.95 -3.79
C THR A 37 6.20 14.82 -3.02
N HIS A 38 6.25 13.60 -3.55
CA HIS A 38 5.66 12.41 -2.95
C HIS A 38 6.59 11.21 -3.10
N VAL A 39 6.26 10.15 -2.36
CA VAL A 39 6.95 8.88 -2.36
C VAL A 39 5.96 7.80 -2.77
N SER A 40 6.33 7.00 -3.76
CA SER A 40 5.66 5.73 -4.05
C SER A 40 6.26 4.64 -3.18
N VAL A 41 5.41 3.89 -2.51
CA VAL A 41 5.77 2.82 -1.58
C VAL A 41 5.21 1.52 -2.10
N ARG A 42 6.08 0.52 -2.33
CA ARG A 42 5.66 -0.84 -2.66
C ARG A 42 5.45 -1.62 -1.38
N LEU A 43 4.23 -2.13 -1.20
CA LEU A 43 3.80 -2.89 -0.05
C LEU A 43 3.62 -4.35 -0.46
N ARG A 44 4.16 -5.26 0.35
CA ARG A 44 4.02 -6.70 0.16
C ARG A 44 3.13 -7.27 1.27
N PRO A 45 1.86 -7.58 0.96
CA PRO A 45 1.03 -8.40 1.83
C PRO A 45 1.54 -9.84 1.88
N HIS A 46 1.13 -10.61 2.89
CA HIS A 46 1.54 -12.02 3.04
C HIS A 46 0.97 -12.93 1.94
N ASP A 47 -0.35 -12.85 1.71
CA ASP A 47 -1.08 -13.76 0.80
C ASP A 47 -1.73 -13.03 -0.39
N ALA A 48 -1.15 -11.92 -0.83
CA ALA A 48 -1.68 -11.14 -1.96
C ALA A 48 -0.57 -10.51 -2.80
N PRO A 49 -0.86 -10.11 -4.06
CA PRO A 49 0.07 -9.37 -4.89
C PRO A 49 0.53 -8.07 -4.21
N GLU A 50 1.71 -7.59 -4.61
CA GLU A 50 2.17 -6.28 -4.16
C GLU A 50 1.24 -5.17 -4.63
N ILE A 51 1.04 -4.20 -3.75
CA ILE A 51 0.27 -2.99 -4.03
C ILE A 51 1.17 -1.78 -3.87
N GLU A 52 0.81 -0.69 -4.55
CA GLU A 52 1.51 0.57 -4.44
C GLU A 52 0.65 1.59 -3.67
N ALA A 53 1.31 2.37 -2.81
CA ALA A 53 0.72 3.52 -2.15
C ALA A 53 1.51 4.78 -2.48
N THR A 54 0.84 5.92 -2.53
CA THR A 54 1.50 7.23 -2.66
C THR A 54 1.30 8.04 -1.39
N CYS A 55 2.37 8.60 -0.83
CA CYS A 55 2.32 9.42 0.38
C CYS A 55 3.30 10.59 0.33
N PRO A 56 3.11 11.65 1.16
CA PRO A 56 4.11 12.69 1.35
C PRO A 56 5.41 12.13 1.94
N TRP A 57 6.57 12.69 1.56
CA TRP A 57 7.88 12.17 1.99
C TRP A 57 8.07 12.10 3.51
N HIS A 58 7.52 13.04 4.27
CA HIS A 58 7.61 13.09 5.73
C HIS A 58 6.71 12.06 6.45
N LYS A 59 5.91 11.30 5.68
CA LYS A 59 5.07 10.20 6.14
C LYS A 59 5.48 8.86 5.53
N ALA A 60 6.52 8.85 4.68
CA ALA A 60 6.95 7.63 4.02
C ALA A 60 7.65 6.71 5.03
N PRO A 61 7.17 5.47 5.20
CA PRO A 61 7.82 4.49 6.06
C PRO A 61 9.17 4.04 5.48
N GLU A 62 9.98 3.41 6.31
CA GLU A 62 11.23 2.81 5.91
C GLU A 62 11.02 1.41 5.34
N ARG A 63 12.00 0.93 4.57
CA ARG A 63 11.96 -0.44 4.05
C ARG A 63 12.06 -1.43 5.22
N GLY A 64 11.16 -2.40 5.25
CA GLY A 64 11.05 -3.38 6.33
C GLY A 64 10.05 -3.00 7.44
N ASP A 65 9.54 -1.76 7.45
CA ASP A 65 8.44 -1.36 8.33
C ASP A 65 7.14 -2.11 7.98
N ARG A 66 6.21 -2.15 8.95
CA ARG A 66 4.91 -2.83 8.86
C ARG A 66 3.76 -1.96 9.36
#